data_AF-A0A136NQW9-F1
#
_entry.id   AF-A0A136NQW9-F1
#
_cell.length_a   1.000
_cell.length_b   1.000
_cell.length_c   1.000
_cell.angle_alpha   90.00
_cell.angle_beta   90.00
_cell.angle_gamma   90.00
#
_symmetry.space_group_name_H-M   'P 1'
#
loop_
_entity.id
_entity.type
_entity.pdbx_description
1 polymer ?
#
loop_
_entity_poly.entity_id
_entity_poly.type
_entity_poly.pdbx_seq_one_letter_code
_entity_poly.pdbx_strand_id
1 'polypeptide(L)'
;MKPVIFLIILLISSSLYTQSNDSAAINYNFIDSYPQNAGILSGNEIIGYTPLYFMWQDSIFPKTLKVSLKGYSEETFTVQTQEKISRKFILNPLKPGLINDPVKENKQLYFKTPRKLLPIVVSSVITAASGIGSFYFKSLASDNKKEYELSGDPAALDNQKKYDLLGGISIVALQLGFGALMYFLFID
;
A
#
# COMPACT_ATOMS: atom_id res chain seq x y z
N MET A 1 7.07 -34.31 -0.45
CA MET A 1 7.04 -32.88 -0.03
C MET A 1 5.99 -32.16 -0.87
N LYS A 2 5.05 -31.47 -0.22
CA LYS A 2 3.85 -30.88 -0.85
C LYS A 2 4.25 -29.68 -1.74
N PRO A 3 3.84 -29.63 -3.03
CA PRO A 3 4.21 -28.55 -3.96
C PRO A 3 3.51 -27.20 -3.69
N VAL A 4 2.57 -27.16 -2.74
CA VAL A 4 1.77 -25.94 -2.43
C VAL A 4 2.56 -24.91 -1.62
N ILE A 5 3.57 -25.33 -0.84
CA ILE A 5 4.33 -24.43 0.04
C ILE A 5 5.38 -23.62 -0.75
N PHE A 6 5.82 -24.11 -1.91
CA PHE A 6 6.86 -23.44 -2.70
C PHE A 6 6.33 -22.23 -3.48
N LEU A 7 5.05 -22.23 -3.88
CA LEU A 7 4.45 -21.15 -4.66
C LEU A 7 4.22 -19.86 -3.84
N ILE A 8 4.01 -19.98 -2.52
CA ILE A 8 3.76 -18.84 -1.62
C ILE A 8 5.06 -18.07 -1.34
N ILE A 9 6.22 -18.74 -1.33
CA ILE A 9 7.52 -18.11 -1.06
C ILE A 9 8.04 -17.33 -2.28
N LEU A 10 7.63 -17.72 -3.49
CA LEU A 10 8.13 -17.10 -4.74
C LEU A 10 7.44 -15.77 -5.10
N LEU A 11 6.29 -15.45 -4.47
CA LEU A 11 5.54 -14.22 -4.70
C LEU A 11 5.89 -13.08 -3.70
N ILE A 12 6.74 -13.35 -2.70
CA ILE A 12 7.07 -12.37 -1.65
C ILE A 12 8.38 -11.61 -1.94
N SER A 13 9.20 -12.06 -2.90
CA SER A 13 10.60 -11.62 -3.02
C SER A 13 10.92 -10.59 -4.11
N SER A 14 9.98 -10.17 -4.96
CA SER A 14 10.31 -9.30 -6.11
C SER A 14 9.92 -7.83 -5.98
N SER A 15 9.35 -7.36 -4.86
CA SER A 15 8.94 -5.95 -4.72
C SER A 15 9.91 -5.05 -3.95
N LEU A 16 11.12 -5.51 -3.61
CA LEU A 16 12.04 -4.72 -2.76
C LEU A 16 13.19 -4.02 -3.49
N TYR A 17 13.35 -4.22 -4.79
CA TYR A 17 14.38 -3.53 -5.55
C TYR A 17 13.75 -2.90 -6.77
N THR A 18 13.73 -1.56 -6.79
CA THR A 18 14.04 -0.66 -7.92
C THR A 18 13.14 0.57 -7.87
N GLN A 19 13.37 1.46 -6.90
CA GLN A 19 12.89 2.85 -6.99
C GLN A 19 13.95 3.88 -6.51
N SER A 20 15.18 3.44 -6.21
CA SER A 20 16.21 4.31 -5.61
C SER A 20 17.05 5.09 -6.62
N ASN A 21 17.13 4.66 -7.89
CA ASN A 21 18.23 5.11 -8.78
C ASN A 21 17.81 6.02 -9.94
N ASP A 22 16.51 6.34 -10.09
CA ASP A 22 16.03 7.20 -11.18
C ASP A 22 15.50 8.56 -10.68
N SER A 23 15.91 8.96 -9.48
CA SER A 23 15.83 10.36 -9.09
C SER A 23 17.00 11.07 -9.74
N ALA A 24 16.73 11.86 -10.78
CA ALA A 24 17.58 13.00 -11.10
C ALA A 24 18.03 13.62 -9.77
N ALA A 25 19.34 13.84 -9.58
CA ALA A 25 19.90 14.34 -8.33
C ALA A 25 19.46 15.81 -8.13
N ILE A 26 18.19 16.00 -7.82
CA ILE A 26 17.64 17.30 -7.55
C ILE A 26 18.06 17.64 -6.13
N ASN A 27 18.85 18.70 -6.01
CA ASN A 27 19.44 19.17 -4.76
C ASN A 27 18.38 19.85 -3.89
N TYR A 28 17.49 19.05 -3.29
CA TYR A 28 16.53 19.51 -2.30
C TYR A 28 17.16 19.53 -0.90
N ASN A 29 16.83 20.55 -0.14
CA ASN A 29 16.95 20.53 1.31
C ASN A 29 15.81 19.70 1.89
N PHE A 30 16.09 19.01 2.99
CA PHE A 30 15.13 18.16 3.69
C PHE A 30 15.09 18.53 5.17
N ILE A 31 13.87 18.81 5.65
CA ILE A 31 13.62 19.01 7.07
C ILE A 31 12.47 18.11 7.50
N ASP A 32 12.73 17.33 8.55
CA ASP A 32 11.76 16.44 9.18
C ASP A 32 11.62 16.78 10.66
N SER A 33 10.51 16.34 11.29
CA SER A 33 10.35 16.44 12.73
C SER A 33 9.60 15.25 13.33
N TYR A 34 9.82 15.05 14.63
CA TYR A 34 9.02 14.18 15.47
C TYR A 34 8.48 14.98 16.66
N PRO A 35 7.15 15.17 16.80
CA PRO A 35 6.09 14.69 15.92
C PRO A 35 6.15 15.33 14.52
N GLN A 36 5.53 14.67 13.53
CA GLN A 36 5.41 15.21 12.16
C GLN A 36 4.38 16.34 12.08
N ASN A 37 4.32 17.02 10.93
CA ASN A 37 3.44 18.16 10.65
C ASN A 37 3.76 19.42 11.49
N ALA A 38 5.02 19.61 11.86
CA ALA A 38 5.50 20.85 12.45
C ALA A 38 5.63 21.92 11.36
N GLY A 39 5.15 23.13 11.63
CA GLY A 39 5.31 24.27 10.73
C GLY A 39 6.75 24.75 10.73
N ILE A 40 7.30 24.97 9.53
CA ILE A 40 8.62 25.55 9.35
C ILE A 40 8.43 26.99 8.89
N LEU A 41 9.05 27.92 9.61
CA LEU A 41 9.04 29.34 9.32
C LEU A 41 10.44 29.81 8.94
N SER A 42 10.54 30.70 7.94
CA SER A 42 11.73 31.49 7.66
C SER A 42 11.41 32.95 7.93
N GLY A 43 12.07 33.54 8.93
CA GLY A 43 11.64 34.84 9.48
C GLY A 43 10.23 34.75 10.06
N ASN A 44 9.27 35.47 9.48
CA ASN A 44 7.86 35.47 9.90
C ASN A 44 6.92 34.74 8.92
N GLU A 45 7.45 34.11 7.87
CA GLU A 45 6.65 33.43 6.84
C GLU A 45 6.74 31.91 7.00
N ILE A 46 5.60 31.23 6.85
CA ILE A 46 5.53 29.76 6.85
C ILE A 46 5.94 29.26 5.47
N ILE A 47 7.04 28.50 5.40
CA ILE A 47 7.51 27.89 4.16
C ILE A 47 6.87 26.52 3.89
N GLY A 48 6.35 25.85 4.92
CA GLY A 48 5.69 24.55 4.81
C GLY A 48 5.59 23.80 6.13
N TYR A 49 5.29 22.51 6.05
CA TYR A 49 5.16 21.60 7.20
C TYR A 49 6.06 20.37 7.03
N THR A 50 6.56 19.80 8.12
CA THR A 50 7.38 18.58 8.09
C THR A 50 6.55 17.33 7.75
N PRO A 51 7.07 16.37 6.97
CA PRO A 51 8.37 16.41 6.27
C PRO A 51 8.34 17.37 5.07
N LEU A 52 9.33 18.27 4.99
CA LEU A 52 9.44 19.31 3.96
C LEU A 52 10.67 19.09 3.07
N TYR A 53 10.45 19.03 1.76
CA TYR A 53 11.48 19.16 0.74
C TYR A 53 11.38 20.54 0.09
N PHE A 54 12.47 21.29 0.04
CA PHE A 54 12.46 22.63 -0.55
C PHE A 54 13.81 23.03 -1.15
N MET A 55 13.79 24.02 -2.03
CA MET A 55 14.99 24.67 -2.57
C MET A 55 14.99 26.14 -2.11
N TRP A 56 16.18 26.69 -1.89
CA TRP A 56 16.31 28.11 -1.61
C TRP A 56 15.93 28.90 -2.87
N GLN A 57 15.07 29.91 -2.71
CA GLN A 57 14.66 30.77 -3.83
C GLN A 57 15.73 31.81 -4.18
N ASP A 58 16.59 32.16 -3.22
CA ASP A 58 17.63 33.17 -3.33
C ASP A 58 18.96 32.71 -2.72
N SER A 59 20.00 33.52 -2.93
CA SER A 59 21.36 33.27 -2.41
C SER A 59 21.71 34.09 -1.18
N ILE A 60 20.71 34.59 -0.44
CA ILE A 60 20.91 35.50 0.70
C ILE A 60 20.98 34.69 2.00
N PHE A 61 22.15 34.66 2.62
CA PHE A 61 22.43 33.97 3.89
C PHE A 61 23.10 34.94 4.88
N PRO A 62 22.96 34.73 6.20
CA PRO A 62 22.32 33.59 6.86
C PRO A 62 20.79 33.65 6.89
N LYS A 63 20.13 32.49 6.94
CA LYS A 63 18.68 32.37 7.13
C LYS A 63 18.38 31.58 8.41
N THR A 64 17.53 32.14 9.26
CA THR A 64 17.05 31.43 10.45
C THR A 64 15.73 30.75 10.15
N LEU A 65 15.72 29.43 10.32
CA LEU A 65 14.54 28.59 10.26
C LEU A 65 14.04 28.31 11.67
N LYS A 66 12.74 28.39 11.85
CA LYS A 66 12.06 28.09 13.11
C LYS A 66 11.09 26.95 12.87
N VAL A 67 11.20 25.89 13.66
CA VAL A 67 10.30 24.74 13.63
C VAL A 67 9.37 24.84 14.83
N SER A 68 8.06 24.93 14.57
CA SER A 68 7.04 25.12 15.60
C SER A 68 5.87 24.17 15.40
N LEU A 69 5.45 23.53 16.49
CA LEU A 69 4.27 22.69 16.52
C LEU A 69 3.45 23.06 17.76
N LYS A 70 2.14 23.22 17.60
CA LYS A 70 1.25 23.64 18.69
C LYS A 70 1.36 22.68 19.87
N GLY A 71 1.74 23.20 21.03
CA GLY A 71 1.91 22.41 22.27
C GLY A 71 3.30 21.81 22.47
N TYR A 72 4.26 22.08 21.59
CA TYR A 72 5.64 21.64 21.66
C TYR A 72 6.61 22.83 21.73
N SER A 73 7.83 22.57 22.21
CA SER A 73 8.93 23.54 22.24
C SER A 73 9.36 23.88 20.81
N GLU A 74 9.63 25.15 20.58
CA GLU A 74 10.10 25.63 19.29
C GLU A 74 11.60 25.45 19.18
N GLU A 75 12.06 24.98 18.02
CA GLU A 75 13.48 24.82 17.72
C GLU A 75 13.88 25.84 16.66
N THR A 76 15.06 26.44 16.80
CA THR A 76 15.59 27.39 15.81
C THR A 76 16.92 26.89 15.26
N PHE A 77 17.10 27.07 13.96
CA PHE A 77 18.29 26.65 13.25
C PHE A 77 18.70 27.71 12.23
N THR A 78 19.91 28.23 12.37
CA THR A 78 20.46 29.20 11.42
C THR A 78 21.33 28.49 10.39
N VAL A 79 20.99 28.71 9.14
CA VAL A 79 21.71 28.23 7.96
C VAL A 79 22.69 29.31 7.53
N GLN A 80 23.97 28.98 7.48
CA GLN A 80 25.04 29.94 7.16
C GLN A 80 25.35 30.01 5.67
N THR A 81 25.14 28.92 4.92
CA THR A 81 25.54 28.80 3.51
C THR A 81 24.46 28.09 2.70
N GLN A 82 24.59 28.11 1.37
CA GLN A 82 23.72 27.40 0.43
C GLN A 82 23.89 25.87 0.42
N GLU A 83 24.68 25.32 1.35
CA GLU A 83 24.91 23.89 1.41
C GLU A 83 23.61 23.11 1.67
N LYS A 84 23.59 21.87 1.17
CA LYS A 84 22.44 20.99 1.33
C LYS A 84 22.22 20.69 2.81
N ILE A 85 20.99 20.89 3.25
CA ILE A 85 20.58 20.63 4.62
C ILE A 85 19.70 19.39 4.62
N SER A 86 20.03 18.44 5.48
CA SER A 86 19.16 17.33 5.84
C SER A 86 19.14 17.25 7.36
N ARG A 87 18.03 17.62 7.98
CA ARG A 87 17.94 17.67 9.45
C ARG A 87 16.58 17.17 9.94
N LYS A 88 16.63 16.38 11.01
CA LYS A 88 15.45 15.92 11.75
C LYS A 88 15.42 16.59 13.12
N PHE A 89 14.29 17.20 13.47
CA PHE A 89 14.05 17.83 14.77
C PHE A 89 13.22 16.92 15.68
N ILE A 90 13.60 16.81 16.94
CA ILE A 90 12.78 16.11 17.95
C ILE A 90 12.21 17.20 18.84
N LEU A 91 10.90 17.43 18.73
CA LEU A 91 10.21 18.48 19.47
C LEU A 91 9.73 17.94 20.80
N ASN A 92 10.03 18.66 21.88
CA ASN A 92 9.64 18.26 23.22
C ASN A 92 8.27 18.86 23.57
N PRO A 93 7.33 18.10 24.14
CA PRO A 93 6.02 18.64 24.53
C PRO A 93 6.17 19.64 25.69
N LEU A 94 5.45 20.75 25.63
CA LEU A 94 5.46 21.78 26.69
C LEU A 94 4.68 21.36 27.95
N LYS A 95 3.77 20.40 27.81
CA LYS A 95 2.97 19.87 28.91
C LYS A 95 3.14 18.35 29.02
N PRO A 96 3.35 17.81 30.23
CA PRO A 96 3.33 16.37 30.44
C PRO A 96 1.95 15.81 30.05
N GLY A 97 1.93 14.80 29.18
CA GLY A 97 0.71 14.17 28.67
C GLY A 97 0.32 14.51 27.22
N LEU A 98 1.07 15.37 26.52
CA LEU A 98 0.85 15.65 25.09
C LEU A 98 1.34 14.54 24.15
N ILE A 99 2.06 13.55 24.69
CA ILE A 99 2.45 12.35 23.94
C ILE A 99 1.27 11.39 23.99
N ASN A 100 0.51 11.27 22.89
CA ASN A 100 -0.22 10.05 22.50
C ASN A 100 -1.08 10.27 21.24
N ASP A 101 -0.48 10.73 20.14
CA ASP A 101 -0.93 10.28 18.83
C ASP A 101 0.22 10.53 17.84
N PRO A 102 1.10 9.55 17.56
CA PRO A 102 1.93 9.66 16.37
C PRO A 102 0.96 9.82 15.22
N VAL A 103 1.08 10.94 14.50
CA VAL A 103 0.25 11.35 13.36
C VAL A 103 -0.59 10.20 12.83
N LYS A 104 -1.87 10.17 13.22
CA LYS A 104 -2.83 9.31 12.54
C LYS A 104 -2.93 9.85 11.13
N GLU A 105 -2.12 9.30 10.22
CA GLU A 105 -2.38 9.45 8.80
C GLU A 105 -3.83 9.07 8.62
N ASN A 106 -4.66 10.06 8.32
CA ASN A 106 -6.03 9.80 7.99
C ASN A 106 -6.00 9.10 6.63
N LYS A 107 -5.96 7.77 6.62
CA LYS A 107 -5.95 6.94 5.41
C LYS A 107 -7.19 7.16 4.52
N GLN A 108 -8.15 7.97 4.99
CA GLN A 108 -9.30 8.43 4.22
C GLN A 108 -9.05 9.76 3.47
N LEU A 109 -7.92 10.46 3.68
CA LEU A 109 -7.63 11.76 3.05
C LEU A 109 -7.69 11.76 1.51
N TYR A 110 -7.47 10.60 0.89
CA TYR A 110 -7.52 10.44 -0.57
C TYR A 110 -8.80 9.77 -1.07
N PHE A 111 -9.76 9.46 -0.19
CA PHE A 111 -11.04 8.84 -0.54
C PHE A 111 -12.18 9.79 -0.20
N LYS A 112 -12.99 10.16 -1.21
CA LYS A 112 -14.16 11.03 -1.01
C LYS A 112 -15.22 10.38 -0.11
N THR A 113 -15.23 9.05 -0.03
CA THR A 113 -16.21 8.24 0.71
C THR A 113 -15.49 7.27 1.67
N PRO A 114 -16.03 7.04 2.89
CA PRO A 114 -15.51 6.00 3.76
C PRO A 114 -15.77 4.61 3.15
N ARG A 115 -14.71 3.81 3.00
CA ARG A 115 -14.79 2.49 2.37
C ARG A 115 -15.76 1.57 3.11
N LYS A 116 -16.65 0.93 2.37
CA LYS A 116 -17.58 -0.06 2.90
C LYS A 116 -16.83 -1.40 3.07
N LEU A 117 -16.44 -1.71 4.31
CA LEU A 117 -15.67 -2.93 4.60
C LEU A 117 -16.43 -4.23 4.25
N LEU A 118 -17.74 -4.25 4.47
CA LEU A 118 -18.57 -5.44 4.25
C LEU A 118 -18.53 -5.94 2.79
N PRO A 119 -18.83 -5.11 1.76
CA PRO A 119 -18.77 -5.56 0.37
C PRO A 119 -17.35 -5.94 -0.08
N ILE A 120 -16.31 -5.29 0.45
CA ILE A 120 -14.90 -5.67 0.19
C ILE A 120 -14.62 -7.09 0.73
N VAL A 121 -15.02 -7.38 1.97
CA VAL A 121 -14.81 -8.70 2.58
C VAL A 121 -15.59 -9.78 1.82
N VAL A 122 -16.87 -9.52 1.53
CA VAL A 122 -17.73 -10.49 0.82
C VAL A 122 -17.17 -10.79 -0.57
N SER A 123 -16.83 -9.76 -1.35
CA SER A 123 -16.27 -9.94 -2.70
C SER A 123 -14.90 -10.63 -2.66
N SER A 124 -14.07 -10.36 -1.65
CA SER A 124 -12.79 -11.05 -1.45
C SER A 124 -12.98 -12.55 -1.21
N VAL A 125 -13.91 -12.91 -0.32
CA VAL A 125 -14.21 -14.32 -0.01
C VAL A 125 -14.76 -15.04 -1.23
N ILE A 126 -15.70 -14.45 -1.95
CA ILE A 126 -16.27 -15.02 -3.19
C ILE A 126 -15.17 -15.24 -4.22
N THR A 127 -14.30 -14.23 -4.44
CA THR A 127 -13.19 -14.32 -5.39
C THR A 127 -12.25 -15.46 -5.02
N ALA A 128 -11.79 -15.52 -3.76
CA ALA A 128 -10.88 -16.55 -3.30
C ALA A 128 -11.49 -17.95 -3.39
N ALA A 129 -12.74 -18.13 -2.91
CA ALA A 129 -13.44 -19.41 -2.95
C ALA A 129 -13.68 -19.89 -4.38
N SER A 130 -14.06 -18.99 -5.29
CA SER A 130 -14.28 -19.29 -6.70
C SER A 130 -12.99 -19.67 -7.43
N GLY A 131 -11.87 -19.01 -7.09
CA GLY A 131 -10.55 -19.36 -7.63
C GLY A 131 -10.11 -20.77 -7.19
N ILE A 132 -10.26 -21.08 -5.90
CA ILE A 132 -9.97 -22.42 -5.35
C ILE A 132 -10.89 -23.47 -5.98
N GLY A 133 -12.20 -23.20 -6.05
CA GLY A 133 -13.20 -24.10 -6.62
C GLY A 133 -12.93 -24.39 -8.09
N SER A 134 -12.62 -23.36 -8.89
CA SER A 134 -12.24 -23.50 -10.30
C SER A 134 -11.04 -24.43 -10.46
N PHE A 135 -9.99 -24.21 -9.68
CA PHE A 135 -8.80 -25.07 -9.73
C PHE A 135 -9.13 -26.53 -9.34
N TYR A 136 -9.88 -26.72 -8.26
CA TYR A 136 -10.26 -28.03 -7.75
C TYR A 136 -11.09 -28.82 -8.78
N PHE A 137 -12.16 -28.21 -9.31
CA PHE A 137 -13.01 -28.87 -10.29
C PHE A 137 -12.30 -29.13 -11.62
N LYS A 138 -11.40 -28.23 -12.05
CA LYS A 138 -10.59 -28.46 -13.24
C LYS A 138 -9.60 -29.62 -13.05
N SER A 139 -9.05 -29.80 -11.84
CA SER A 139 -8.23 -30.97 -11.51
C SER A 139 -9.05 -32.26 -11.61
N LEU A 140 -10.23 -32.29 -10.99
CA LEU A 140 -11.15 -33.43 -11.07
C LEU A 140 -11.56 -33.76 -12.50
N ALA A 141 -11.88 -32.75 -13.31
CA ALA A 141 -12.20 -32.95 -14.72
C ALA A 141 -11.03 -33.56 -15.48
N SER A 142 -9.80 -33.12 -15.20
CA SER A 142 -8.59 -33.68 -15.81
C SER A 142 -8.35 -35.14 -15.40
N ASP A 143 -8.60 -35.50 -14.15
CA ASP A 143 -8.39 -36.87 -13.69
C ASP A 143 -9.43 -37.83 -14.29
N ASN A 144 -10.70 -37.41 -14.32
CA ASN A 144 -11.77 -38.19 -14.98
C ASN A 144 -11.55 -38.32 -16.49
N LYS A 145 -10.95 -37.31 -17.13
CA LYS A 145 -10.55 -37.39 -18.54
C LYS A 145 -9.53 -38.51 -18.77
N LYS A 146 -8.48 -38.58 -17.93
CA LYS A 146 -7.45 -39.62 -18.02
C LYS A 146 -8.04 -41.00 -17.76
N GLU A 147 -8.92 -41.13 -16.77
CA GLU A 147 -9.62 -42.38 -16.46
C GLU A 147 -10.41 -42.88 -17.68
N TYR A 148 -11.12 -41.98 -18.38
CA TYR A 148 -11.84 -42.30 -19.61
C TYR A 148 -10.89 -42.71 -20.75
N GLU A 149 -9.78 -41.99 -20.94
CA GLU A 149 -8.78 -42.31 -21.96
C GLU A 149 -8.13 -43.70 -21.75
N LEU A 150 -8.05 -44.15 -20.48
CA LEU A 150 -7.48 -45.46 -20.12
C LEU A 150 -8.51 -46.60 -20.14
N SER A 151 -9.71 -46.38 -19.60
CA SER A 151 -10.72 -47.42 -19.40
C SER A 151 -11.81 -47.47 -20.47
N GLY A 152 -12.02 -46.35 -21.18
CA GLY A 152 -13.18 -46.17 -22.07
C GLY A 152 -14.53 -46.09 -21.34
N ASP A 153 -14.54 -45.97 -20.01
CA ASP A 153 -15.78 -45.99 -19.22
C ASP A 153 -16.61 -44.70 -19.41
N PRO A 154 -17.84 -44.78 -19.98
CA PRO A 154 -18.69 -43.61 -20.18
C PRO A 154 -19.04 -42.86 -18.89
N ALA A 155 -19.01 -43.51 -17.71
CA ALA A 155 -19.26 -42.82 -16.44
C ALA A 155 -18.16 -41.79 -16.11
N ALA A 156 -16.90 -42.08 -16.45
CA ALA A 156 -15.80 -41.15 -16.29
C ALA A 156 -15.94 -39.92 -17.21
N LEU A 157 -16.48 -40.11 -18.42
CA LEU A 157 -16.74 -39.03 -19.37
C LEU A 157 -17.84 -38.08 -18.87
N ASP A 158 -18.92 -38.60 -18.28
CA ASP A 158 -19.99 -37.78 -17.71
C ASP A 158 -19.52 -36.99 -16.48
N ASN A 159 -18.72 -37.60 -15.61
CA ASN A 159 -18.10 -36.91 -14.48
C ASN A 159 -17.12 -35.82 -14.94
N GLN A 160 -16.34 -36.07 -15.99
CA GLN A 160 -15.45 -35.06 -16.58
C GLN A 160 -16.25 -33.83 -17.04
N LYS A 161 -17.33 -34.01 -17.79
CA LYS A 161 -18.20 -32.91 -18.25
C LYS A 161 -18.83 -32.16 -17.06
N LYS A 162 -19.28 -32.87 -16.04
CA LYS A 162 -19.87 -32.27 -14.84
C LYS A 162 -18.87 -31.39 -14.09
N TYR A 163 -17.65 -31.87 -13.87
CA TYR A 163 -16.63 -31.09 -13.18
C TYR A 163 -16.11 -29.93 -14.04
N ASP A 164 -16.02 -30.09 -15.35
CA ASP A 164 -15.62 -29.00 -16.24
C ASP A 164 -16.66 -27.86 -16.25
N LEU A 165 -17.96 -28.20 -16.24
CA LEU A 165 -19.05 -27.23 -16.08
C LEU A 165 -18.95 -26.48 -14.75
N LEU A 166 -18.75 -27.20 -13.63
CA LEU A 166 -18.60 -26.59 -12.31
C LEU A 166 -17.34 -25.70 -12.21
N GLY A 167 -16.25 -26.11 -12.87
CA GLY A 167 -15.05 -25.32 -13.04
C GLY A 167 -15.34 -24.02 -13.80
N GLY A 168 -16.06 -24.11 -14.93
CA GLY A 168 -16.49 -22.96 -15.73
C GLY A 168 -17.35 -21.97 -14.94
N ILE A 169 -18.35 -22.46 -14.20
CA ILE A 169 -19.19 -21.64 -13.31
C ILE A 169 -18.33 -20.93 -12.26
N SER A 170 -17.37 -21.63 -11.68
CA SER A 170 -16.46 -21.05 -10.69
C SER A 170 -15.58 -19.95 -11.30
N ILE A 171 -15.15 -20.08 -12.56
CA ILE A 171 -14.40 -19.02 -13.25
C ILE A 171 -15.28 -17.77 -13.46
N VAL A 172 -16.55 -17.94 -13.84
CA VAL A 172 -17.48 -16.81 -13.99
C VAL A 172 -17.69 -16.12 -12.63
N ALA A 173 -17.90 -16.90 -11.56
CA ALA A 173 -18.03 -16.37 -10.21
C ALA A 173 -16.77 -15.62 -9.75
N LEU A 174 -15.58 -16.13 -10.10
CA LEU A 174 -14.30 -15.46 -9.86
C LEU A 174 -14.23 -14.11 -10.58
N GLN A 175 -14.62 -14.04 -11.85
CA GLN A 175 -14.59 -12.80 -12.63
C GLN A 175 -15.53 -11.74 -12.05
N LEU A 176 -16.75 -12.14 -11.68
CA LEU A 176 -17.73 -11.24 -11.06
C LEU A 176 -17.28 -10.79 -9.66
N GLY A 177 -16.79 -11.72 -8.85
CA GLY A 177 -16.26 -11.43 -7.52
C GLY A 177 -15.07 -10.47 -7.56
N PHE A 178 -14.14 -10.70 -8.49
CA PHE A 178 -12.96 -9.86 -8.67
C PHE A 178 -13.33 -8.47 -9.18
N GLY A 179 -14.25 -8.39 -10.15
CA GLY A 179 -14.78 -7.10 -10.63
C GLY A 179 -15.43 -6.29 -9.51
N ALA A 180 -16.27 -6.93 -8.69
CA ALA A 180 -16.89 -6.30 -7.53
C ALA A 180 -15.84 -5.85 -6.49
N LEU A 181 -14.84 -6.68 -6.22
CA LEU A 181 -13.75 -6.34 -5.30
C LEU A 181 -12.99 -5.10 -5.77
N MET A 182 -12.61 -5.04 -7.05
CA MET A 182 -11.92 -3.89 -7.63
C MET A 182 -12.77 -2.62 -7.54
N TYR A 183 -14.07 -2.74 -7.81
CA TYR A 183 -15.00 -1.61 -7.70
C TYR A 183 -15.07 -1.05 -6.27
N PHE A 184 -15.29 -1.90 -5.26
CA PHE A 184 -15.40 -1.47 -3.87
C PHE A 184 -14.08 -1.12 -3.20
N LEU A 185 -12.94 -1.54 -3.78
CA LEU A 185 -11.62 -1.24 -3.22
C LEU A 185 -11.07 0.10 -3.74
N PHE A 186 -11.36 0.45 -4.99
CA PHE A 186 -10.71 1.57 -5.69
C PHE A 186 -11.65 2.65 -6.21
N ILE A 187 -12.93 2.35 -6.48
CA ILE A 187 -13.85 3.29 -7.13
C ILE A 187 -14.87 3.85 -6.14
N ASP A 188 -15.52 2.99 -5.37
CA ASP A 188 -16.50 3.35 -4.32
C ASP A 188 -15.82 3.57 -2.95
#